data_AF-A0A5R8KJC5-F1
#
_entry.id   AF-A0A5R8KJC5-F1
#
_cell.length_a   1.000
_cell.length_b   1.000
_cell.length_c   1.000
_cell.angle_alpha   90.00
_cell.angle_beta   90.00
_cell.angle_gamma   90.00
#
_symmetry.space_group_name_H-M   'P 1'
#
loop_
_entity.id
_entity.type
_entity.pdbx_description
1 polymer ?
#
loop_
_entity_poly.entity_id
_entity_poly.type
_entity_poly.pdbx_seq_one_letter_code
_entity_poly.pdbx_strand_id
1 'polypeptide(L)'
;MNEASARFPLVTGRFRLQAWRVRSILLFPLWLGLSLVTSADAQSPSPTVARALKPETYLLQIEPKAMRTANSRPYGSAQKTVFTPAKEVGGDDWLDPYNKEDFEKLGISWESFVERARKAADRRLASLKPELVKDREGRVLYAVYRGAEPVYSSLLVAPSLAKVFEKIFGGEVWLATPDRNSLYVFPANAEVVNDFAGDLEERFQTNAFAASEEIFSLNTAGELRAVAVFTER
;
A
#
# COMPACT_ATOMS: atom_id res chain seq x y z
N MET A 1 18.85 -36.21 4.11
CA MET A 1 17.88 -35.45 3.28
C MET A 1 18.41 -34.03 3.19
N ASN A 2 18.93 -33.66 2.02
CA ASN A 2 19.58 -32.37 1.77
C ASN A 2 18.53 -31.33 1.38
N GLU A 3 18.45 -30.23 2.13
CA GLU A 3 17.74 -29.01 1.72
C GLU A 3 18.63 -28.21 0.77
N ALA A 4 18.22 -28.14 -0.50
CA ALA A 4 18.79 -27.23 -1.47
C ALA A 4 18.20 -25.83 -1.25
N SER A 5 18.94 -24.96 -0.55
CA SER A 5 18.70 -23.52 -0.57
C SER A 5 19.02 -22.97 -1.95
N ALA A 6 18.00 -22.54 -2.69
CA ALA A 6 18.17 -21.82 -3.94
C ALA A 6 18.80 -20.45 -3.64
N ARG A 7 20.05 -20.25 -4.08
CA ARG A 7 20.74 -18.96 -4.08
C ARG A 7 20.40 -18.23 -5.37
N PHE A 8 19.84 -17.03 -5.26
CA PHE A 8 19.64 -16.12 -6.39
C PHE A 8 20.97 -15.48 -6.80
N PRO A 9 21.26 -15.34 -8.10
CA PRO A 9 22.44 -14.60 -8.55
C PRO A 9 22.21 -13.09 -8.46
N LEU A 10 23.12 -12.40 -7.77
CA LEU A 10 23.23 -10.94 -7.76
C LEU A 10 23.75 -10.45 -9.13
N VAL A 11 22.89 -9.81 -9.91
CA VAL A 11 23.31 -9.09 -11.12
C VAL A 11 23.64 -7.66 -10.71
N THR A 12 24.93 -7.36 -10.64
CA THR A 12 25.47 -6.02 -10.38
C THR A 12 25.45 -5.19 -11.67
N GLY A 13 24.30 -4.58 -11.98
CA GLY A 13 24.13 -3.67 -13.11
C GLY A 13 24.12 -2.21 -12.67
N ARG A 14 25.27 -1.53 -12.69
CA ARG A 14 25.34 -0.06 -12.58
C ARG A 14 24.76 0.57 -13.86
N PHE A 15 23.55 1.12 -13.79
CA PHE A 15 23.04 2.03 -14.83
C PHE A 15 22.96 3.46 -14.32
N ARG A 16 23.65 4.36 -15.05
CA ARG A 16 23.65 5.80 -14.84
C ARG A 16 22.29 6.39 -15.21
N LEU A 17 21.61 7.01 -14.25
CA LEU A 17 20.50 7.92 -14.48
C LEU A 17 20.99 9.15 -15.26
N GLN A 18 20.56 9.31 -16.52
CA GLN A 18 20.64 10.60 -17.20
C GLN A 18 19.40 11.43 -16.87
N ALA A 19 19.64 12.52 -16.14
CA ALA A 19 18.65 13.56 -15.86
C ALA A 19 18.21 14.26 -17.16
N TRP A 20 16.92 14.21 -17.48
CA TRP A 20 16.32 15.03 -18.51
C TRP A 20 15.73 16.30 -17.89
N ARG A 21 16.43 17.44 -18.07
CA ARG A 21 15.89 18.78 -17.89
C ARG A 21 15.50 19.33 -19.26
N VAL A 22 14.20 19.41 -19.55
CA VAL A 22 13.70 20.20 -20.68
C VAL A 22 13.42 21.60 -20.16
N ARG A 23 14.27 22.55 -20.55
CA ARG A 23 13.98 23.99 -20.54
C ARG A 23 13.37 24.34 -21.89
N SER A 24 12.15 24.87 -21.89
CA SER A 24 11.67 25.72 -22.99
C SER A 24 10.89 26.89 -22.40
N ILE A 25 11.55 28.04 -22.48
CA ILE A 25 10.97 29.39 -22.42
C ILE A 25 10.42 29.67 -23.81
N LEU A 26 9.22 30.27 -23.94
CA LEU A 26 8.98 31.38 -24.87
C LEU A 26 7.63 32.07 -24.62
N LEU A 27 7.74 33.40 -24.61
CA LEU A 27 6.77 34.47 -24.46
C LEU A 27 5.75 34.58 -25.62
N PHE A 28 4.74 35.45 -25.36
CA PHE A 28 3.89 36.27 -26.26
C PHE A 28 2.44 35.79 -26.46
N PRO A 29 1.47 36.70 -26.76
CA PRO A 29 1.21 38.05 -26.25
C PRO A 29 -0.20 38.24 -25.66
N LEU A 30 -0.36 39.37 -24.99
CA LEU A 30 -1.60 40.06 -24.63
C LEU A 30 -2.56 40.19 -25.85
N TRP A 31 -3.80 39.72 -25.72
CA TRP A 31 -4.89 40.07 -26.64
C TRP A 31 -6.10 40.57 -25.84
N LEU A 32 -6.41 41.86 -26.03
CA LEU A 32 -7.59 42.54 -25.50
C LEU A 32 -8.77 42.19 -26.41
N GLY A 33 -9.73 41.44 -25.90
CA GLY A 33 -10.96 41.08 -26.60
C GLY A 33 -12.15 41.12 -25.65
N LEU A 34 -12.82 42.27 -25.61
CA LEU A 34 -14.07 42.49 -24.91
C LEU A 34 -15.17 41.68 -25.62
N SER A 35 -15.79 40.73 -24.94
CA SER A 35 -17.01 40.06 -25.39
C SER A 35 -17.93 39.87 -24.20
N LEU A 36 -19.11 40.50 -24.29
CA LEU A 36 -20.27 40.27 -23.43
C LEU A 36 -20.73 38.83 -23.63
N VAL A 37 -20.58 38.01 -22.58
CA VAL A 37 -21.25 36.72 -22.48
C VAL A 37 -22.20 36.75 -21.30
N THR A 38 -23.46 36.53 -21.65
CA THR A 38 -24.63 36.27 -20.82
C THR A 38 -24.31 35.34 -19.64
N SER A 39 -24.72 35.75 -18.44
CA SER A 39 -24.75 34.91 -17.23
C SER A 39 -25.63 33.69 -17.48
N ALA A 40 -24.99 32.55 -17.79
CA ALA A 40 -25.55 31.24 -17.53
C ALA A 40 -25.20 30.90 -16.08
N ASP A 41 -26.21 30.53 -15.30
CA ASP A 41 -26.07 29.96 -13.95
C ASP A 41 -25.04 28.82 -13.97
N ALA A 42 -23.82 29.14 -13.56
CA ALA A 42 -22.81 28.16 -13.22
C ALA A 42 -23.22 27.57 -11.87
N GLN A 43 -24.15 26.61 -11.93
CA GLN A 43 -24.42 25.70 -10.84
C GLN A 43 -23.12 24.95 -10.56
N SER A 44 -22.40 25.44 -9.56
CA SER A 44 -21.16 24.82 -9.07
C SER A 44 -21.46 23.35 -8.81
N PRO A 45 -20.64 22.40 -9.28
CA PRO A 45 -20.84 21.01 -8.90
C PRO A 45 -20.75 20.97 -7.37
N SER A 46 -21.89 20.68 -6.72
CA SER A 46 -21.94 20.44 -5.29
C SER A 46 -20.81 19.49 -4.94
N PRO A 47 -19.99 19.77 -3.91
CA PRO A 47 -19.01 18.81 -3.47
C PRO A 47 -19.76 17.53 -3.15
N THR A 48 -19.46 16.47 -3.90
CA THR A 48 -19.83 15.11 -3.52
C THR A 48 -19.43 14.96 -2.08
N VAL A 49 -20.39 14.99 -1.16
CA VAL A 49 -20.15 14.85 0.27
C VAL A 49 -19.62 13.43 0.41
N ALA A 50 -18.29 13.29 0.40
CA ALA A 50 -17.62 12.06 0.74
C ALA A 50 -18.13 11.72 2.14
N ARG A 51 -19.01 10.71 2.22
CA ARG A 51 -19.56 10.23 3.47
C ARG A 51 -18.38 9.89 4.36
N ALA A 52 -18.13 10.70 5.39
CA ALA A 52 -17.05 10.45 6.35
C ALA A 52 -17.21 9.02 6.86
N LEU A 53 -16.24 8.17 6.51
CA LEU A 53 -16.25 6.79 6.95
C LEU A 53 -16.17 6.81 8.48
N LYS A 54 -17.03 6.04 9.14
CA LYS A 54 -16.94 5.86 10.58
C LYS A 54 -15.54 5.30 10.88
N PRO A 55 -14.81 5.84 11.88
CA PRO A 55 -13.51 5.32 12.26
C PRO A 55 -13.55 3.81 12.48
N GLU A 56 -12.63 3.09 11.84
CA GLU A 56 -12.55 1.63 11.93
C GLU A 56 -11.91 1.19 13.25
N THR A 57 -12.56 0.27 13.95
CA THR A 57 -12.10 -0.24 15.26
C THR A 57 -11.28 -1.51 15.15
N TYR A 58 -11.30 -2.17 13.99
CA TYR A 58 -10.58 -3.41 13.71
C TYR A 58 -9.60 -3.21 12.57
N LEU A 59 -8.39 -2.75 12.87
CA LEU A 59 -7.28 -2.65 11.93
C LEU A 59 -6.08 -3.47 12.39
N LEU A 60 -5.35 -4.00 11.42
CA LEU A 60 -4.01 -4.52 11.64
C LEU A 60 -3.02 -3.48 11.12
N GLN A 61 -2.36 -2.80 12.06
CA GLN A 61 -1.25 -1.92 11.76
C GLN A 61 -0.01 -2.77 11.46
N ILE A 62 0.58 -2.53 10.31
CA ILE A 62 1.73 -3.28 9.80
C ILE A 62 3.00 -2.52 10.15
N GLU A 63 3.92 -3.19 10.82
CA GLU A 63 5.11 -2.56 11.37
C GLU A 63 6.34 -3.47 11.24
N PRO A 64 7.54 -2.88 11.18
CA PRO A 64 8.78 -3.62 11.33
C PRO A 64 8.77 -4.34 12.68
N LYS A 65 9.28 -5.56 12.73
CA LYS A 65 9.35 -6.38 13.95
C LYS A 65 10.10 -5.70 15.10
N ALA A 66 11.01 -4.78 14.80
CA ALA A 66 11.71 -3.97 15.79
C ALA A 66 10.76 -3.02 16.57
N MET A 67 9.64 -2.62 15.98
CA MET A 67 8.62 -1.75 16.58
C MET A 67 7.50 -2.52 17.30
N ARG A 68 7.63 -3.84 17.43
CA ARG A 68 6.58 -4.68 18.03
C ARG A 68 6.23 -4.24 19.46
N THR A 69 4.94 -4.32 19.76
CA THR A 69 4.36 -4.15 21.09
C THR A 69 4.05 -5.52 21.71
N ALA A 70 3.52 -5.52 22.94
CA ALA A 70 3.05 -6.74 23.60
C ALA A 70 1.92 -7.47 22.84
N ASN A 71 1.15 -6.74 22.02
CA ASN A 71 0.01 -7.28 21.28
C ASN A 71 0.33 -7.59 19.81
N SER A 72 1.54 -7.25 19.35
CA SER A 72 1.96 -7.49 17.97
C SER A 72 2.29 -8.96 17.74
N ARG A 73 1.78 -9.53 16.66
CA ARG A 73 2.07 -10.92 16.27
C ARG A 73 2.45 -11.02 14.80
N PRO A 74 3.32 -11.97 14.41
CA PRO A 74 3.47 -12.30 13.00
C PRO A 74 2.15 -12.86 12.47
N TYR A 75 1.87 -12.60 11.19
CA TYR A 75 0.72 -13.16 10.48
C TYR A 75 1.16 -13.64 9.11
N GLY A 76 0.56 -14.73 8.62
CA GLY A 76 1.11 -15.48 7.48
C GLY A 76 2.49 -16.05 7.82
N SER A 77 3.40 -16.06 6.83
CA SER A 77 4.80 -16.48 7.01
C SER A 77 5.77 -15.33 7.33
N ALA A 78 5.27 -14.16 7.73
CA ALA A 78 6.07 -12.97 8.03
C ALA A 78 7.15 -13.24 9.09
N GLN A 79 8.39 -12.82 8.81
CA GLN A 79 9.53 -12.99 9.71
C GLN A 79 10.05 -11.67 10.26
N LYS A 80 9.98 -10.62 9.46
CA LYS A 80 10.48 -9.27 9.76
C LYS A 80 9.38 -8.24 9.96
N THR A 81 8.14 -8.62 9.72
CA THR A 81 6.94 -7.79 9.90
C THR A 81 6.08 -8.35 11.01
N VAL A 82 5.45 -7.45 11.77
CA VAL A 82 4.42 -7.79 12.75
C VAL A 82 3.13 -7.03 12.43
N PHE A 83 2.02 -7.61 12.89
CA PHE A 83 0.69 -7.06 12.76
C PHE A 83 0.22 -6.72 14.17
N THR A 84 -0.06 -5.44 14.40
CA THR A 84 -0.48 -4.89 15.69
C THR A 84 -1.97 -4.55 15.61
N PRO A 85 -2.82 -5.02 16.55
CA PRO A 85 -4.19 -4.55 16.63
C PRO A 85 -4.23 -3.04 16.81
N ALA A 86 -4.99 -2.34 15.98
CA ALA A 86 -5.15 -0.89 16.05
C ALA A 86 -6.59 -0.47 15.71
N LYS A 87 -6.91 0.78 16.01
CA LYS A 87 -8.14 1.47 15.64
C LYS A 87 -7.81 2.84 15.05
N GLU A 88 -8.71 3.36 14.24
CA GLU A 88 -8.66 4.75 13.81
C GLU A 88 -9.18 5.65 14.91
N VAL A 89 -8.45 6.70 15.23
CA VAL A 89 -8.89 7.72 16.19
C VAL A 89 -9.07 9.11 15.57
N GLY A 90 -8.60 9.29 14.32
CA GLY A 90 -8.67 10.58 13.60
C GLY A 90 -7.76 11.64 14.21
N GLY A 91 -7.69 12.82 13.58
CA GLY A 91 -6.79 13.90 14.01
C GLY A 91 -5.35 13.67 13.55
N ASP A 92 -4.38 14.10 14.37
CA ASP A 92 -2.94 13.99 14.06
C ASP A 92 -2.44 12.54 14.17
N ASP A 93 -2.98 11.79 15.13
CA ASP A 93 -2.70 10.37 15.35
C ASP A 93 -3.75 9.53 14.64
N TRP A 94 -3.57 9.27 13.34
CA TRP A 94 -4.55 8.53 12.55
C TRP A 94 -4.85 7.11 13.05
N LEU A 95 -3.85 6.46 13.69
CA LEU A 95 -3.93 5.10 14.20
C LEU A 95 -3.48 5.04 15.65
N ASP A 96 -4.29 4.37 16.48
CA ASP A 96 -3.99 4.08 17.89
C ASP A 96 -3.89 2.56 18.09
N PRO A 97 -2.69 2.00 18.30
CA PRO A 97 -2.52 0.60 18.67
C PRO A 97 -3.22 0.28 19.99
N TYR A 98 -3.95 -0.83 20.04
CA TYR A 98 -4.52 -1.28 21.31
C TYR A 98 -3.40 -1.66 22.27
N ASN A 99 -3.35 -0.99 23.43
CA ASN A 99 -2.59 -1.49 24.57
C ASN A 99 -3.23 -2.77 25.14
N LYS A 100 -2.57 -3.43 26.08
CA LYS A 100 -3.02 -4.70 26.65
C LYS A 100 -4.42 -4.59 27.28
N GLU A 101 -4.64 -3.59 28.11
CA GLU A 101 -5.90 -3.40 28.84
C GLU A 101 -7.06 -3.12 27.88
N ASP A 102 -6.85 -2.30 26.87
CA ASP A 102 -7.88 -1.96 25.90
C ASP A 102 -8.19 -3.11 24.95
N PHE A 103 -7.19 -3.93 24.59
CA PHE A 103 -7.43 -5.15 23.81
C PHE A 103 -8.22 -6.18 24.62
N GLU A 104 -7.91 -6.38 25.90
CA GLU A 104 -8.65 -7.28 26.80
C GLU A 104 -10.13 -6.85 26.95
N LYS A 105 -10.40 -5.54 27.03
CA LYS A 105 -11.77 -5.00 27.07
C LYS A 105 -12.59 -5.31 25.81
N LEU A 106 -11.95 -5.60 24.67
CA LEU A 106 -12.67 -6.04 23.47
C LEU A 106 -13.32 -7.42 23.66
N GLY A 107 -12.83 -8.22 24.60
CA GLY A 107 -13.38 -9.54 24.93
C GLY A 107 -13.28 -10.55 23.79
N ILE A 108 -12.29 -10.41 22.89
CA ILE A 108 -12.09 -11.28 21.73
C ILE A 108 -10.66 -11.81 21.65
N SER A 109 -10.51 -12.99 21.03
CA SER A 109 -9.19 -13.55 20.75
C SER A 109 -8.48 -12.78 19.62
N TRP A 110 -7.17 -13.02 19.48
CA TRP A 110 -6.37 -12.53 18.36
C TRP A 110 -6.93 -12.98 17.01
N GLU A 111 -7.30 -14.26 16.87
CA GLU A 111 -7.84 -14.83 15.64
C GLU A 111 -9.16 -14.18 15.27
N SER A 112 -10.02 -13.94 16.27
CA SER A 112 -11.29 -13.23 16.09
C SER A 112 -11.08 -11.77 15.67
N PHE A 113 -10.05 -11.11 16.22
CA PHE A 113 -9.67 -9.75 15.83
C PHE A 113 -9.18 -9.72 14.38
N VAL A 114 -8.27 -10.63 14.00
CA VAL A 114 -7.75 -10.74 12.64
C VAL A 114 -8.89 -10.95 11.63
N GLU A 115 -9.83 -11.84 11.90
CA GLU A 115 -10.98 -12.06 11.01
C GLU A 115 -11.86 -10.82 10.85
N ARG A 116 -12.05 -10.02 11.92
CA ARG A 116 -12.76 -8.75 11.82
C ARG A 116 -11.97 -7.70 11.03
N ALA A 117 -10.66 -7.64 11.24
CA ALA A 117 -9.78 -6.71 10.52
C ALA A 117 -9.68 -7.05 9.03
N ARG A 118 -9.63 -8.34 8.65
CA ARG A 118 -9.67 -8.78 7.25
C ARG A 118 -10.96 -8.34 6.55
N LYS A 119 -12.11 -8.50 7.22
CA LYS A 119 -13.41 -8.02 6.72
C LYS A 119 -13.46 -6.49 6.61
N ALA A 120 -12.85 -5.78 7.55
CA ALA A 120 -12.72 -4.32 7.49
C ALA A 120 -11.84 -3.87 6.32
N ALA A 121 -10.72 -4.55 6.09
CA ALA A 121 -9.84 -4.30 4.95
C ALA A 121 -10.56 -4.53 3.61
N ASP A 122 -11.35 -5.61 3.48
CA ASP A 122 -12.16 -5.87 2.27
C ASP A 122 -13.23 -4.79 2.04
N ARG A 123 -13.93 -4.37 3.10
CA ARG A 123 -14.90 -3.26 3.00
C ARG A 123 -14.23 -1.97 2.53
N ARG A 124 -13.04 -1.66 3.04
CA ARG A 124 -12.28 -0.48 2.63
C ARG A 124 -11.82 -0.61 1.19
N LEU A 125 -11.26 -1.76 0.82
CA LEU A 125 -10.82 -2.07 -0.54
C LEU A 125 -11.93 -1.81 -1.56
N ALA A 126 -13.18 -2.21 -1.27
CA ALA A 126 -14.33 -2.01 -2.16
C ALA A 126 -14.64 -0.52 -2.45
N SER A 127 -14.20 0.40 -1.60
CA SER A 127 -14.40 1.84 -1.76
C SER A 127 -13.22 2.57 -2.42
N LEU A 128 -12.09 1.88 -2.60
CA LEU A 128 -10.85 2.47 -3.11
C LEU A 128 -10.62 2.08 -4.56
N LYS A 129 -9.92 2.95 -5.28
CA LYS A 129 -9.43 2.67 -6.63
C LYS A 129 -7.91 2.70 -6.63
N PRO A 130 -7.23 1.67 -7.14
CA PRO A 130 -5.80 1.72 -7.30
C PRO A 130 -5.43 2.67 -8.45
N GLU A 131 -4.27 3.28 -8.34
CA GLU A 131 -3.61 3.88 -9.49
C GLU A 131 -2.86 2.78 -10.25
N LEU A 132 -3.06 2.70 -11.57
CA LEU A 132 -2.38 1.74 -12.43
C LEU A 132 -1.20 2.42 -13.12
N VAL A 133 0.01 1.93 -12.85
CA VAL A 133 1.23 2.42 -13.48
C VAL A 133 1.54 1.56 -14.69
N LYS A 134 1.78 2.22 -15.83
CA LYS A 134 1.98 1.57 -17.13
C LYS A 134 3.32 1.90 -17.73
N ASP A 135 3.84 0.99 -18.56
CA ASP A 135 5.01 1.24 -19.39
C ASP A 135 4.67 2.08 -20.64
N ARG A 136 5.67 2.29 -21.50
CA ARG A 136 5.53 3.03 -22.75
C ARG A 136 4.65 2.32 -23.78
N GLU A 137 4.58 0.99 -23.70
CA GLU A 137 3.71 0.17 -24.55
C GLU A 137 2.27 0.08 -24.01
N GLY A 138 1.98 0.68 -22.86
CA GLY A 138 0.67 0.71 -22.22
C GLY A 138 0.34 -0.53 -21.38
N ARG A 139 1.31 -1.43 -21.14
CA ARG A 139 1.15 -2.59 -20.25
C ARG A 139 1.21 -2.11 -18.80
N VAL A 140 0.36 -2.69 -17.95
CA VAL A 140 0.34 -2.36 -16.52
C VAL A 140 1.53 -3.05 -15.85
N LEU A 141 2.46 -2.27 -15.29
CA LEU A 141 3.63 -2.76 -14.56
C LEU A 141 3.27 -3.13 -13.13
N TYR A 142 2.57 -2.23 -12.44
CA TYR A 142 2.10 -2.43 -11.07
C TYR A 142 0.91 -1.51 -10.80
N ALA A 143 0.24 -1.77 -9.69
CA ALA A 143 -0.79 -0.91 -9.15
C ALA A 143 -0.38 -0.41 -7.76
N VAL A 144 -0.90 0.74 -7.36
CA VAL A 144 -0.64 1.30 -6.03
C VAL A 144 -1.90 1.89 -5.43
N TYR A 145 -2.17 1.54 -4.18
CA TYR A 145 -3.06 2.29 -3.31
C TYR A 145 -2.19 3.23 -2.48
N ARG A 146 -2.47 4.53 -2.54
CA ARG A 146 -1.73 5.54 -1.77
C ARG A 146 -2.61 6.72 -1.43
N GLY A 147 -2.30 7.36 -0.30
CA GLY A 147 -2.98 8.58 0.14
C GLY A 147 -2.42 9.12 1.45
N ALA A 148 -2.98 10.24 1.91
CA ALA A 148 -2.53 10.92 3.12
C ALA A 148 -2.85 10.14 4.40
N GLU A 149 -3.89 9.31 4.38
CA GLU A 149 -4.31 8.49 5.51
C GLU A 149 -3.37 7.28 5.65
N PRO A 150 -2.75 7.03 6.82
CA PRO A 150 -1.80 5.93 7.02
C PRO A 150 -2.51 4.58 7.26
N VAL A 151 -3.52 4.29 6.45
CA VAL A 151 -4.39 3.10 6.58
C VAL A 151 -4.25 2.14 5.41
N TYR A 152 -3.51 2.52 4.37
CA TYR A 152 -3.38 1.72 3.15
C TYR A 152 -2.58 0.44 3.37
N SER A 153 -1.61 0.43 4.28
CA SER A 153 -0.90 -0.80 4.64
C SER A 153 -1.85 -1.88 5.16
N SER A 154 -2.92 -1.51 5.89
CA SER A 154 -3.91 -2.48 6.39
C SER A 154 -4.65 -3.25 5.29
N LEU A 155 -4.62 -2.77 4.04
CA LEU A 155 -5.19 -3.49 2.90
C LEU A 155 -4.41 -4.77 2.56
N LEU A 156 -3.18 -4.95 3.06
CA LEU A 156 -2.37 -6.16 2.84
C LEU A 156 -3.12 -7.43 3.26
N VAL A 157 -4.00 -7.35 4.27
CA VAL A 157 -4.76 -8.49 4.78
C VAL A 157 -6.14 -8.65 4.15
N ALA A 158 -6.53 -7.80 3.18
CA ALA A 158 -7.82 -7.87 2.50
C ALA A 158 -7.91 -9.15 1.65
N PRO A 159 -8.77 -10.13 2.00
CA PRO A 159 -8.84 -11.41 1.29
C PRO A 159 -9.20 -11.30 -0.20
N SER A 160 -9.93 -10.25 -0.57
CA SER A 160 -10.40 -10.05 -1.94
C SER A 160 -9.40 -9.27 -2.81
N LEU A 161 -8.28 -8.82 -2.25
CA LEU A 161 -7.31 -7.97 -2.95
C LEU A 161 -6.75 -8.62 -4.23
N ALA A 162 -6.32 -9.87 -4.17
CA ALA A 162 -5.82 -10.57 -5.37
C ALA A 162 -6.90 -10.68 -6.47
N LYS A 163 -8.17 -10.87 -6.09
CA LYS A 163 -9.29 -10.97 -7.05
C LYS A 163 -9.53 -9.67 -7.82
N VAL A 164 -9.25 -8.51 -7.21
CA VAL A 164 -9.34 -7.21 -7.89
C VAL A 164 -8.41 -7.14 -9.10
N PHE A 165 -7.25 -7.78 -9.01
CA PHE A 165 -6.21 -7.74 -10.03
C PHE A 165 -6.12 -9.00 -10.89
N GLU A 166 -6.99 -10.00 -10.66
CA GLU A 166 -6.90 -11.31 -11.31
C GLU A 166 -6.85 -11.22 -12.84
N LYS A 167 -7.64 -10.32 -13.42
CA LYS A 167 -7.68 -10.09 -14.87
C LYS A 167 -6.43 -9.43 -15.45
N ILE A 168 -5.62 -8.76 -14.62
CA ILE A 168 -4.45 -7.97 -15.03
C ILE A 168 -3.16 -8.72 -14.71
N PHE A 169 -3.06 -9.29 -13.51
CA PHE A 169 -1.85 -9.91 -12.95
C PHE A 169 -1.95 -11.43 -12.76
N GLY A 170 -3.13 -12.02 -12.94
CA GLY A 170 -3.37 -13.45 -12.71
C GLY A 170 -3.80 -13.77 -11.28
N GLY A 171 -3.88 -15.07 -10.95
CA GLY A 171 -4.44 -15.57 -9.68
C GLY A 171 -3.58 -15.35 -8.42
N GLU A 172 -2.41 -14.73 -8.57
CA GLU A 172 -1.48 -14.40 -7.50
C GLU A 172 -0.86 -13.02 -7.75
N VAL A 173 -0.76 -12.22 -6.70
CA VAL A 173 -0.10 -10.90 -6.73
C VAL A 173 0.96 -10.83 -5.65
N TRP A 174 1.99 -10.02 -5.88
CA TRP A 174 3.00 -9.70 -4.89
C TRP A 174 2.79 -8.29 -4.35
N LEU A 175 2.88 -8.13 -3.04
CA LEU A 175 2.49 -6.95 -2.31
C LEU A 175 3.69 -6.39 -1.56
N ALA A 176 3.88 -5.07 -1.63
CA ALA A 176 4.88 -4.37 -0.82
C ALA A 176 4.25 -3.15 -0.16
N THR A 177 4.57 -2.92 1.11
CA THR A 177 4.09 -1.77 1.90
C THR A 177 5.28 -1.16 2.64
N PRO A 178 6.08 -0.31 1.97
CA PRO A 178 7.26 0.28 2.61
C PRO A 178 6.87 1.24 3.74
N ASP A 179 5.69 1.84 3.66
CA ASP A 179 5.13 2.76 4.65
C ASP A 179 3.63 2.53 4.86
N ARG A 180 3.06 3.14 5.89
CA ARG A 180 1.63 3.00 6.25
C ARG A 180 0.67 3.60 5.22
N ASN A 181 1.18 4.52 4.40
CA ASN A 181 0.42 5.32 3.45
C ASN A 181 0.31 4.68 2.07
N SER A 182 1.01 3.56 1.83
CA SER A 182 1.05 2.93 0.52
C SER A 182 0.99 1.41 0.58
N LEU A 183 0.31 0.84 -0.42
CA LEU A 183 0.34 -0.58 -0.74
C LEU A 183 0.54 -0.73 -2.25
N TYR A 184 1.68 -1.28 -2.63
CA TYR A 184 2.03 -1.63 -3.99
C TYR A 184 1.59 -3.06 -4.30
N VAL A 185 1.07 -3.26 -5.51
CA VAL A 185 0.58 -4.54 -6.01
C VAL A 185 1.26 -4.82 -7.35
N PHE A 186 2.08 -5.84 -7.37
CA PHE A 186 2.83 -6.30 -8.52
C PHE A 186 2.24 -7.60 -9.07
N PRO A 187 2.46 -7.90 -10.36
CA PRO A 187 2.36 -9.28 -10.83
C PRO A 187 3.32 -10.17 -10.02
N ALA A 188 2.99 -11.47 -9.91
CA ALA A 188 3.85 -12.47 -9.26
C ALA A 188 5.09 -12.79 -10.13
N ASN A 189 5.92 -11.77 -10.39
CA ASN A 189 7.12 -11.81 -11.20
C ASN A 189 8.25 -11.05 -10.49
N ALA A 190 9.35 -11.74 -10.21
CA ALA A 190 10.51 -11.19 -9.52
C ALA A 190 11.22 -10.08 -10.28
N GLU A 191 11.25 -10.12 -11.61
CA GLU A 191 11.93 -9.09 -12.41
C GLU A 191 11.32 -7.71 -12.18
N VAL A 192 9.98 -7.63 -12.21
CA VAL A 192 9.25 -6.36 -12.00
C VAL A 192 9.49 -5.79 -10.60
N VAL A 193 9.53 -6.65 -9.59
CA VAL A 193 9.74 -6.20 -8.21
C VAL A 193 11.20 -5.80 -7.98
N ASN A 194 12.16 -6.52 -8.57
CA ASN A 194 13.58 -6.20 -8.47
C ASN A 194 13.90 -4.84 -9.09
N ASP A 195 13.30 -4.52 -10.25
CA ASP A 195 13.45 -3.21 -10.89
C ASP A 195 12.93 -2.06 -10.02
N PHE A 196 12.04 -2.36 -9.06
CA PHE A 196 11.45 -1.38 -8.15
C PHE A 196 11.99 -1.47 -6.71
N ALA A 197 12.87 -2.43 -6.41
CA ALA A 197 13.32 -2.71 -5.04
C ALA A 197 14.05 -1.52 -4.41
N GLY A 198 14.88 -0.80 -5.18
CA GLY A 198 15.58 0.40 -4.71
C GLY A 198 14.62 1.51 -4.27
N ASP A 199 13.54 1.74 -5.01
CA ASP A 199 12.53 2.74 -4.67
C ASP A 199 11.74 2.34 -3.41
N LEU A 200 11.46 1.05 -3.22
CA LEU A 200 10.82 0.52 -2.01
C LEU A 200 11.73 0.67 -0.79
N GLU A 201 13.01 0.36 -0.95
CA GLU A 201 14.01 0.49 0.11
C GLU A 201 14.19 1.95 0.53
N GLU A 202 14.36 2.88 -0.42
CA GLU A 202 14.48 4.31 -0.10
C GLU A 202 13.27 4.80 0.69
N ARG A 203 12.06 4.43 0.27
CA ARG A 203 10.81 4.78 0.98
C ARG A 203 10.77 4.21 2.40
N PHE A 204 11.11 2.94 2.55
CA PHE A 204 11.12 2.28 3.85
C PHE A 204 12.13 2.93 4.80
N GLN A 205 13.32 3.32 4.30
CA GLN A 205 14.38 3.92 5.12
C GLN A 205 14.12 5.38 5.48
N THR A 206 13.44 6.14 4.61
CA THR A 206 13.24 7.59 4.79
C THR A 206 11.92 7.95 5.47
N ASN A 207 10.93 7.05 5.47
CA ASN A 207 9.63 7.32 6.06
C ASN A 207 9.64 7.09 7.58
N ALA A 208 9.20 8.09 8.35
CA ALA A 208 9.06 7.98 9.81
C ALA A 208 8.07 6.90 10.25
N PHE A 209 7.13 6.53 9.37
CA PHE A 209 6.13 5.50 9.57
C PHE A 209 6.33 4.32 8.62
N ALA A 210 7.54 3.77 8.61
CA ALA A 210 7.86 2.54 7.91
C ALA A 210 6.92 1.39 8.33
N ALA A 211 6.51 0.55 7.37
CA ALA A 211 5.56 -0.54 7.60
C ALA A 211 6.19 -1.93 7.46
N SER A 212 6.72 -2.29 6.29
CA SER A 212 7.34 -3.60 6.09
C SER A 212 8.46 -3.54 5.05
N GLU A 213 9.54 -4.28 5.30
CA GLU A 213 10.59 -4.57 4.32
C GLU A 213 10.36 -5.87 3.54
N GLU A 214 9.27 -6.60 3.83
CA GLU A 214 8.93 -7.88 3.21
C GLU A 214 8.02 -7.70 2.00
N ILE A 215 8.18 -8.59 1.02
CA ILE A 215 7.27 -8.77 -0.10
C ILE A 215 6.37 -9.94 0.22
N PHE A 216 5.06 -9.77 0.06
CA PHE A 216 4.06 -10.78 0.35
C PHE A 216 3.38 -11.28 -0.91
N SER A 217 3.32 -12.59 -1.11
CA SER A 217 2.40 -13.23 -2.04
C SER A 217 1.00 -13.30 -1.44
N LEU A 218 0.00 -12.95 -2.24
CA LEU A 218 -1.42 -13.12 -1.94
C LEU A 218 -2.11 -13.78 -3.14
N ASN A 219 -2.77 -14.92 -2.90
CA ASN A 219 -3.56 -15.62 -3.91
C ASN A 219 -5.06 -15.27 -3.83
N THR A 220 -5.84 -15.72 -4.82
CA THR A 220 -7.30 -15.53 -4.85
C THR A 220 -8.07 -16.26 -3.75
N ALA A 221 -7.44 -17.19 -3.03
CA ALA A 221 -8.01 -17.79 -1.81
C ALA A 221 -7.84 -16.89 -0.57
N GLY A 222 -7.09 -15.80 -0.68
CA GLY A 222 -6.83 -14.86 0.41
C GLY A 222 -5.74 -15.34 1.37
N GLU A 223 -4.87 -16.25 0.93
CA GLU A 223 -3.72 -16.73 1.70
C GLU A 223 -2.51 -15.81 1.51
N LEU A 224 -2.02 -15.25 2.61
CA LEU A 224 -0.90 -14.31 2.64
C LEU A 224 0.40 -15.03 3.07
N ARG A 225 1.47 -14.87 2.29
CA ARG A 225 2.79 -15.43 2.61
C ARG A 225 3.89 -14.41 2.31
N ALA A 226 4.81 -14.17 3.24
CA ALA A 226 6.06 -13.50 2.93
C ALA A 226 6.91 -14.38 2.00
N VAL A 227 7.42 -13.80 0.91
CA VAL A 227 8.18 -14.51 -0.15
C VAL A 227 9.56 -13.93 -0.41
N ALA A 228 9.78 -12.66 -0.09
CA ALA A 228 11.06 -11.99 -0.26
C ALA A 228 11.20 -10.77 0.67
N VAL A 229 12.35 -10.11 0.60
CA VAL A 229 12.67 -8.86 1.29
C VAL A 229 13.29 -7.93 0.25
N PHE A 230 12.94 -6.64 0.26
CA PHE A 230 13.47 -5.67 -0.72
C PHE A 230 14.63 -4.81 -0.18
N THR A 231 14.97 -4.91 1.10
CA THR A 231 16.13 -4.25 1.70
C THR A 231 17.38 -5.13 1.66
N GLU A 232 18.53 -4.56 1.32
CA GLU A 232 19.82 -5.23 1.43
C GLU A 232 20.31 -5.18 2.89
N ARG A 233 20.19 -6.28 3.65
CA ARG A 233 20.74 -6.40 5.01
C ARG A 233 21.43 -7.74 5.23
#